data_AF-A0AAW6E1Z0-F1
#
_entry.id   AF-A0AAW6E1Z0-F1
#
_cell.length_a   1.000
_cell.length_b   1.000
_cell.length_c   1.000
_cell.angle_alpha   90.00
_cell.angle_beta   90.00
_cell.angle_gamma   90.00
#
_symmetry.space_group_name_H-M   'P 1'
#
loop_
_entity.id
_entity.type
_entity.pdbx_description
1 polymer ?
#
loop_
_entity_poly.entity_id
_entity_poly.type
_entity_poly.pdbx_seq_one_letter_code
_entity_poly.pdbx_strand_id
1 'polypeptide(L)'
;MGRISELDMVIKDLRSAAATINEVANTLAEMFSTTADEAPDTAAPADPALTLEQVRAVLADKSRKGYTAEIRTLLQKYGAAKLSGIDPVHYKALLADAEVLTDAT
;
A
#
# COMPACT_ATOMS: atom_id res chain seq x y z
N MET A 1 -33.06 -34.28 -26.22
CA MET A 1 -33.36 -33.03 -25.49
C MET A 1 -32.63 -32.89 -24.14
N GLY A 2 -31.61 -33.71 -23.82
CA GLY A 2 -30.93 -33.62 -22.50
C GLY A 2 -29.72 -32.68 -22.46
N ARG A 3 -28.79 -32.78 -23.42
CA ARG A 3 -27.49 -32.10 -23.36
C ARG A 3 -27.55 -30.57 -23.41
N ILE A 4 -28.55 -30.00 -24.10
CA ILE A 4 -28.72 -28.54 -24.19
C ILE A 4 -29.19 -27.98 -22.84
N SER A 5 -30.12 -28.68 -22.17
CA SER A 5 -30.59 -28.32 -20.84
C SER A 5 -29.50 -28.43 -19.77
N GLU A 6 -28.61 -29.42 -19.88
CA GLU A 6 -27.46 -29.57 -18.99
C GLU A 6 -26.44 -28.44 -19.18
N LEU A 7 -26.16 -28.05 -20.44
CA LEU A 7 -25.28 -26.92 -20.75
C LEU A 7 -25.85 -25.60 -20.23
N ASP A 8 -27.15 -25.36 -20.37
CA ASP A 8 -27.80 -24.16 -19.84
C ASP A 8 -27.72 -24.08 -18.31
N MET A 9 -27.82 -25.22 -17.63
CA MET A 9 -27.68 -25.30 -16.18
C MET A 9 -26.24 -24.99 -15.75
N VAL A 10 -25.24 -25.57 -16.41
CA VAL A 10 -23.82 -25.29 -16.15
C VAL A 10 -23.48 -23.82 -16.40
N ILE A 11 -24.03 -23.22 -17.46
CA ILE A 11 -23.85 -21.79 -17.75
C ILE A 11 -24.48 -20.92 -16.65
N LYS A 12 -25.65 -21.30 -16.14
CA LYS A 12 -26.32 -20.58 -15.05
C LYS A 12 -25.52 -20.68 -13.75
N ASP A 13 -25.03 -21.86 -13.41
CA ASP A 13 -24.21 -22.08 -12.22
C ASP A 13 -22.91 -21.29 -12.30
N LEU A 14 -22.26 -21.26 -13.48
CA LEU A 14 -21.06 -20.46 -13.71
C LEU A 14 -21.33 -18.95 -13.52
N ARG A 15 -22.46 -18.44 -14.01
CA ARG A 15 -22.85 -17.04 -13.80
C ARG A 15 -23.14 -16.73 -12.33
N SER A 16 -23.78 -17.65 -11.61
CA SER A 16 -24.04 -17.50 -10.18
C SER A 16 -22.75 -17.48 -9.36
N ALA A 17 -21.79 -18.35 -9.71
CA ALA A 17 -20.46 -18.37 -9.10
C ALA A 17 -19.70 -17.05 -9.38
N ALA A 18 -19.77 -16.53 -10.61
CA ALA A 18 -19.17 -15.23 -10.94
C ALA A 18 -19.82 -14.07 -10.16
N ALA A 19 -21.14 -14.09 -10.00
CA ALA A 19 -21.86 -13.07 -9.23
C ALA A 19 -21.45 -13.09 -7.75
N THR A 20 -21.35 -14.28 -7.14
CA THR A 20 -20.90 -14.42 -5.75
C THR A 20 -19.44 -14.04 -5.57
N ILE A 21 -18.55 -14.37 -6.51
CA ILE A 21 -17.15 -13.90 -6.48
C ILE A 21 -17.09 -12.37 -6.54
N ASN A 22 -17.88 -11.73 -7.41
CA ASN A 22 -17.92 -10.27 -7.49
C ASN A 22 -18.48 -9.64 -6.21
N GLU A 23 -19.52 -10.23 -5.62
CA GLU A 23 -20.08 -9.76 -4.35
C GLU A 23 -19.07 -9.84 -3.21
N VAL A 24 -18.36 -10.97 -3.09
CA VAL A 24 -17.28 -11.16 -2.12
C VAL A 24 -16.14 -10.18 -2.38
N ALA A 25 -15.75 -9.97 -3.65
CA ALA A 25 -14.72 -9.00 -4.01
C ALA A 25 -15.13 -7.57 -3.64
N ASN A 26 -16.40 -7.20 -3.83
CA ASN A 26 -16.92 -5.89 -3.47
C ASN A 26 -16.99 -5.70 -1.95
N THR A 27 -17.44 -6.71 -1.19
CA THR A 27 -17.42 -6.66 0.28
C THR A 27 -15.99 -6.57 0.80
N LEU A 28 -15.06 -7.32 0.20
CA LEU A 28 -13.64 -7.24 0.57
C LEU A 28 -13.09 -5.83 0.27
N ALA A 29 -13.42 -5.26 -0.89
CA ALA A 29 -13.03 -3.90 -1.26
C ALA A 29 -13.60 -2.87 -0.28
N GLU A 30 -14.87 -2.97 0.13
CA GLU A 30 -15.48 -2.10 1.13
C GLU A 30 -14.81 -2.22 2.51
N MET A 31 -14.53 -3.46 2.95
CA MET A 31 -13.82 -3.73 4.20
C MET A 31 -12.41 -3.12 4.23
N PHE A 32 -11.71 -3.12 3.11
CA PHE A 32 -10.38 -2.50 2.98
C PHE A 32 -10.42 -1.01 2.61
N SER A 33 -11.56 -0.50 2.13
CA SER A 33 -11.76 0.93 1.81
C SER A 33 -12.20 1.76 3.02
N THR A 34 -12.52 1.15 4.16
CA THR A 34 -12.88 1.86 5.40
C THR A 34 -11.68 2.54 6.10
N THR A 35 -10.61 2.87 5.36
CA THR A 35 -9.43 3.62 5.88
C THR A 35 -9.00 4.77 4.97
N ALA A 36 -9.84 5.24 4.06
CA ALA A 36 -9.56 6.45 3.30
C ALA A 36 -10.85 7.20 2.99
N ASP A 37 -11.20 8.07 3.94
CA ASP A 37 -12.16 9.16 3.75
C ASP A 37 -11.69 10.08 2.59
N GLU A 38 -12.67 10.66 1.92
CA GLU A 38 -12.63 11.37 0.64
C GLU A 38 -11.48 12.37 0.41
N ALA A 39 -10.88 12.34 -0.79
CA ALA A 39 -10.60 13.55 -1.58
C ALA A 39 -10.39 13.19 -3.06
N PRO A 40 -11.00 13.91 -4.02
CA PRO A 40 -10.74 13.72 -5.43
C PRO A 40 -9.51 14.54 -5.80
N ASP A 41 -8.36 13.91 -6.04
CA ASP A 41 -7.37 14.54 -6.89
C ASP A 41 -6.62 13.54 -7.76
N THR A 42 -6.39 14.02 -8.97
CA THR A 42 -5.97 13.32 -10.16
C THR A 42 -4.47 13.07 -10.09
N ALA A 43 -4.02 11.84 -9.81
CA ALA A 43 -2.70 11.37 -10.26
C ALA A 43 -2.52 9.87 -10.04
N ALA A 44 -2.46 9.13 -11.15
CA ALA A 44 -1.75 7.86 -11.40
C ALA A 44 -1.79 6.73 -10.33
N PRO A 45 -2.26 5.52 -10.69
CA PRO A 45 -2.17 4.36 -9.81
C PRO A 45 -0.72 3.88 -9.78
N ALA A 46 -0.04 4.05 -8.64
CA ALA A 46 1.17 3.32 -8.33
C ALA A 46 0.85 2.39 -7.15
N ASP A 47 1.18 1.12 -7.37
CA ASP A 47 0.90 -0.07 -6.58
C ASP A 47 0.96 0.08 -5.05
N PRO A 48 0.31 -0.84 -4.29
CA PRO A 48 0.34 -0.87 -2.82
C PRO A 48 1.70 -1.34 -2.31
N ALA A 49 2.73 -0.55 -2.57
CA ALA A 49 3.98 -0.55 -1.84
C ALA A 49 3.79 0.37 -0.63
N LEU A 50 4.32 -0.01 0.53
CA LEU A 50 4.40 0.80 1.76
C LEU A 50 4.34 2.29 1.46
N THR A 51 3.26 2.95 1.91
CA THR A 51 2.97 4.30 1.46
C THR A 51 4.13 5.21 1.85
N LEU A 52 4.68 5.90 0.85
CA LEU A 52 5.73 6.89 1.00
C LEU A 52 5.40 7.89 2.13
N GLU A 53 4.11 8.12 2.36
CA GLU A 53 3.55 8.92 3.44
C GLU A 53 3.89 8.40 4.84
N GLN A 54 3.77 7.10 5.12
CA GLN A 54 4.12 6.55 6.44
C GLN A 54 5.62 6.74 6.72
N VAL A 55 6.47 6.41 5.74
CA VAL A 55 7.91 6.59 5.88
C VAL A 55 8.25 8.07 6.04
N ARG A 56 7.59 8.95 5.29
CA ARG A 56 7.76 10.40 5.38
C ARG A 56 7.30 10.97 6.70
N ALA A 57 6.18 10.51 7.25
CA ALA A 57 5.69 10.92 8.56
C ALA A 57 6.70 10.55 9.65
N VAL A 58 7.15 9.29 9.66
CA VAL A 58 8.14 8.79 10.62
C VAL A 58 9.47 9.55 10.54
N LEU A 59 9.98 9.82 9.33
CA LEU A 59 11.19 10.63 9.17
C LEU A 59 10.97 12.11 9.52
N ALA A 60 9.81 12.69 9.18
CA ALA A 60 9.50 14.08 9.49
C ALA A 60 9.40 14.29 11.01
N ASP A 61 8.76 13.37 11.72
CA ASP A 61 8.68 13.41 13.18
C ASP A 61 10.07 13.26 13.83
N LYS A 62 10.93 12.40 13.29
CA LYS A 62 12.33 12.29 13.77
C LYS A 62 13.16 13.52 13.46
N SER A 63 12.97 14.14 12.30
CA SER A 63 13.60 15.41 11.96
C SER A 63 13.19 16.50 12.94
N ARG A 64 11.90 16.56 13.33
CA ARG A 64 11.40 17.47 14.38
C ARG A 64 12.00 17.19 15.75
N LYS A 65 12.30 15.92 16.07
CA LYS A 65 13.00 15.52 17.30
C LYS A 65 14.49 15.88 17.32
N GLY A 66 15.05 16.41 16.23
CA GLY A 66 16.46 16.83 16.15
C GLY A 66 17.37 15.88 15.36
N TYR A 67 16.87 14.70 14.96
CA TYR A 67 17.63 13.69 14.20
C TYR A 67 17.78 14.00 12.70
N THR A 68 17.61 15.26 12.30
CA THR A 68 17.63 15.67 10.89
C THR A 68 18.97 15.35 10.22
N ALA A 69 20.09 15.47 10.94
CA ALA A 69 21.42 15.15 10.43
C ALA A 69 21.61 13.64 10.21
N GLU A 70 21.14 12.82 11.16
CA GLU A 70 21.24 11.36 11.07
C GLU A 70 20.34 10.82 9.97
N ILE A 71 19.10 11.31 9.86
CA ILE A 71 18.20 10.97 8.75
C ILE A 71 18.81 11.33 7.41
N ARG A 72 19.44 12.50 7.29
CA ARG A 72 20.10 12.92 6.04
C ARG A 72 21.25 11.99 5.67
N THR A 73 22.03 11.58 6.66
CA THR A 73 23.12 10.61 6.50
C THR A 73 22.58 9.24 6.10
N LEU A 74 21.46 8.85 6.68
CA LEU A 74 20.74 7.62 6.37
C LEU A 74 20.27 7.64 4.91
N LEU A 75 19.55 8.68 4.49
CA LEU A 75 19.09 8.84 3.11
C LEU A 75 20.28 8.76 2.13
N GLN A 76 21.40 9.43 2.45
CA GLN A 76 22.62 9.39 1.63
C GLN A 76 23.26 8.00 1.58
N LYS A 77 23.23 7.23 2.67
CA LYS A 77 23.68 5.81 2.70
C LYS A 77 22.89 4.96 1.72
N TYR A 78 21.60 5.26 1.52
CA TYR A 78 20.74 4.63 0.51
C TYR A 78 20.82 5.31 -0.88
N GLY A 79 21.74 6.26 -1.08
CA GLY A 79 22.02 6.88 -2.38
C GLY A 79 21.15 8.09 -2.73
N ALA A 80 20.34 8.61 -1.81
CA ALA A 80 19.43 9.71 -2.09
C ALA A 80 19.51 10.85 -1.07
N ALA A 81 19.18 12.07 -1.49
CA ALA A 81 19.06 13.20 -0.57
C ALA A 81 17.66 13.30 0.08
N LYS A 82 16.67 12.58 -0.47
CA LYS A 82 15.25 12.67 -0.10
C LYS A 82 14.61 11.30 -0.24
N LEU A 83 13.58 11.02 0.58
CA LEU A 83 12.75 9.82 0.49
C LEU A 83 12.21 9.58 -0.93
N SER A 84 11.85 10.65 -1.65
CA SER A 84 11.35 10.57 -3.03
C SER A 84 12.35 10.04 -4.06
N GLY A 85 13.64 9.99 -3.71
CA GLY A 85 14.70 9.43 -4.56
C GLY A 85 15.20 8.07 -4.10
N ILE A 86 14.57 7.47 -3.08
CA ILE A 86 14.93 6.14 -2.57
C ILE A 86 13.98 5.13 -3.19
N ASP A 87 14.51 4.01 -3.67
CA ASP A 87 13.68 2.95 -4.20
C ASP A 87 12.78 2.35 -3.10
N PRO A 88 11.52 2.00 -3.40
CA PRO A 88 10.59 1.43 -2.43
C PRO A 88 11.12 0.18 -1.71
N VAL A 89 12.03 -0.55 -2.35
CA VAL A 89 12.73 -1.71 -1.79
C VAL A 89 13.55 -1.34 -0.54
N HIS A 90 14.11 -0.13 -0.52
CA HIS A 90 14.92 0.39 0.57
C HIS A 90 14.09 1.10 1.66
N TYR A 91 12.81 1.40 1.43
CA TYR A 91 11.97 2.05 2.44
C TYR A 91 11.86 1.23 3.73
N LYS A 92 11.70 -0.09 3.65
CA LYS A 92 11.67 -0.95 4.85
C LYS A 92 12.94 -0.84 5.69
N ALA A 93 14.09 -0.91 5.01
CA ALA A 93 15.40 -0.83 5.67
C ALA A 93 15.65 0.56 6.26
N LEU A 94 15.30 1.62 5.52
CA LEU A 94 15.41 3.00 5.98
C LEU A 94 14.50 3.27 7.19
N LEU A 95 13.27 2.75 7.17
CA LEU A 95 12.31 2.94 8.26
C LEU A 95 12.82 2.25 9.53
N ALA A 96 13.29 1.00 9.43
CA ALA A 96 13.90 0.26 10.53
C ALA A 96 15.13 0.98 11.10
N ASP A 97 16.07 1.39 10.23
CA ASP A 97 17.25 2.15 10.65
C ASP A 97 16.85 3.45 11.35
N ALA A 98 15.86 4.16 10.83
CA ALA A 98 15.35 5.37 11.45
C ALA A 98 14.68 5.07 12.80
N GLU A 99 13.96 3.95 12.97
CA GLU A 99 13.30 3.56 14.23
C GLU A 99 14.33 3.35 15.33
N VAL A 100 15.46 2.72 15.00
CA VAL A 100 16.58 2.58 15.93
C VAL A 100 17.14 3.92 16.41
N LEU A 101 17.14 4.96 15.56
CA LEU A 101 17.52 6.33 15.99
C LEU A 101 16.56 6.92 17.03
N THR A 102 15.35 6.38 17.15
CA THR A 102 14.32 6.86 18.09
C THR A 102 14.42 6.21 19.46
N ASP A 103 14.85 4.95 19.53
CA ASP A 103 14.98 4.20 20.79
C ASP A 103 16.26 4.54 21.58
N ALA A 104 17.11 5.42 21.05
CA ALA A 104 18.37 5.84 21.68
C ALA A 104 18.20 6.95 22.75
N THR A 105 16.98 7.23 23.23
CA THR A 105 16.70 8.22 24.30
C THR A 105 16.29 7.59 25.60
#